data_AF-A0A970JBS0-F1
#
_entry.id   AF-A0A970JBS0-F1
#
_cell.length_a   1.000
_cell.length_b   1.000
_cell.length_c   1.000
_cell.angle_alpha   90.00
_cell.angle_beta   90.00
_cell.angle_gamma   90.00
#
_symmetry.space_group_name_H-M   'P 1'
#
loop_
_entity.id
_entity.type
_entity.pdbx_description
1 polymer ?
#
loop_
_entity_poly.entity_id
_entity_poly.type
_entity_poly.pdbx_seq_one_letter_code
_entity_poly.pdbx_strand_id
1 'polypeptide(L)'
;GACQPVPKDGLEDERKGVWAAVSKAVEERSQGAVSRVSLYSILEDPMTSCGCFECICGIVPEANGVIIVNREYAGTTPVGMTFGELASMTGGGVQTPGFMGHGRHFIPSRKFLAAEGGVARIIWMPKELKDAVAERLNETARELYGIDNFADMICDETIATDVEAVVNFLAAKHHPALEMDPLV
;
A
#
# COMPACT_ATOMS: atom_id res chain seq x y z
N GLY A 1 12.85 10.65 -24.60
CA GLY A 1 11.42 10.87 -24.27
C GLY A 1 11.26 11.06 -22.78
N ALA A 2 10.04 11.03 -22.24
CA ALA A 2 9.82 11.14 -20.79
C ALA A 2 10.41 9.96 -20.00
N CYS A 3 10.37 8.75 -20.56
CA CYS A 3 10.98 7.56 -19.96
C CYS A 3 12.49 7.53 -20.23
N GLN A 4 13.27 7.27 -19.18
CA GLN A 4 14.73 7.24 -19.22
C GLN A 4 15.24 6.06 -18.38
N PRO A 5 16.27 5.33 -18.82
CA PRO A 5 16.82 4.20 -18.07
C PRO A 5 17.47 4.68 -16.77
N VAL A 6 17.44 3.82 -15.76
CA VAL A 6 18.16 3.99 -14.50
C VAL A 6 18.81 2.65 -14.16
N PRO A 7 20.14 2.56 -14.02
CA PRO A 7 20.80 1.32 -13.65
C PRO A 7 20.47 0.96 -12.19
N LYS A 8 20.40 -0.34 -11.88
CA LYS A 8 20.19 -0.83 -10.51
C LYS A 8 21.52 -0.99 -9.76
N ASP A 9 22.31 0.07 -9.73
CA ASP A 9 23.64 0.08 -9.11
C ASP A 9 23.61 0.69 -7.70
N GLY A 10 24.54 0.25 -6.86
CA GLY A 10 24.68 0.74 -5.49
C GLY A 10 23.48 0.37 -4.63
N LEU A 11 23.15 -0.92 -4.53
CA LEU A 11 22.15 -1.42 -3.59
C LEU A 11 22.56 -1.05 -2.16
N GLU A 12 21.71 -0.29 -1.46
CA GLU A 12 21.93 0.15 -0.08
C GLU A 12 21.05 -0.62 0.90
N ASP A 13 19.80 -0.91 0.52
CA ASP A 13 18.86 -1.69 1.33
C ASP A 13 17.98 -2.55 0.42
N GLU A 14 18.16 -3.88 0.47
CA GLU A 14 17.39 -4.82 -0.36
C GLU A 14 15.94 -4.96 0.11
N ARG A 15 15.70 -4.87 1.42
CA ARG A 15 14.38 -5.03 2.02
C ARG A 15 13.48 -3.86 1.62
N LYS A 16 13.96 -2.63 1.78
CA LYS A 16 13.23 -1.41 1.40
C LYS A 16 13.32 -1.11 -0.09
N GLY A 17 14.28 -1.72 -0.78
CA GLY A 17 14.54 -1.45 -2.18
C GLY A 17 15.08 -0.04 -2.36
N VAL A 18 16.25 0.22 -1.79
CA VAL A 18 16.96 1.48 -1.98
C VAL A 18 18.25 1.26 -2.76
N TRP A 19 18.40 2.02 -3.84
CA TRP A 19 19.58 2.01 -4.70
C TRP A 19 20.10 3.44 -4.86
N ALA A 20 21.40 3.64 -4.65
CA ALA A 20 22.05 4.94 -4.80
C ALA A 20 21.81 5.55 -6.19
N ALA A 21 21.88 4.74 -7.25
CA ALA A 21 21.62 5.18 -8.62
C ALA A 21 20.17 5.64 -8.84
N VAL A 22 19.20 5.00 -8.18
CA VAL A 22 17.77 5.37 -8.24
C VAL A 22 17.55 6.69 -7.50
N SER A 23 18.05 6.81 -6.28
CA SER A 23 17.93 8.04 -5.48
C SER A 23 18.55 9.24 -6.22
N LYS A 24 19.76 9.09 -6.77
CA LYS A 24 20.41 10.14 -7.57
C LYS A 24 19.57 10.54 -8.79
N ALA A 25 19.04 9.56 -9.53
CA ALA A 25 18.20 9.86 -10.71
C ALA A 25 16.90 10.58 -10.33
N VAL A 26 16.32 10.25 -9.17
CA VAL A 26 15.13 10.94 -8.64
C VAL A 26 15.48 12.35 -8.19
N GLU A 27 16.59 12.55 -7.49
CA GLU A 27 17.06 13.88 -7.04
C GLU A 27 17.30 14.81 -8.22
N GLU A 28 18.02 14.37 -9.24
CA GLU A 28 18.27 15.16 -10.45
C GLU A 28 16.96 15.53 -11.17
N ARG A 29 16.02 14.57 -11.32
CA ARG A 29 14.76 14.77 -12.07
C ARG A 29 13.70 15.54 -11.30
N SER A 30 13.74 15.48 -9.97
CA SER A 30 12.88 16.26 -9.08
C SER A 30 13.46 17.64 -8.78
N GLN A 31 14.62 17.99 -9.36
CA GLN A 31 15.33 19.25 -9.10
C GLN A 31 15.71 19.43 -7.61
N GLY A 32 16.10 18.33 -6.96
CA GLY A 32 16.49 18.30 -5.56
C GLY A 32 15.33 18.24 -4.56
N ALA A 33 14.06 18.17 -5.02
CA ALA A 33 12.91 18.10 -4.13
C ALA A 33 12.79 16.75 -3.40
N VAL A 34 13.30 15.67 -4.00
CA VAL A 34 13.29 14.32 -3.42
C VAL A 34 14.69 13.73 -3.53
N SER A 35 15.34 13.47 -2.40
CA SER A 35 16.74 12.99 -2.36
C SER A 35 16.85 11.46 -2.26
N ARG A 36 15.80 10.77 -1.82
CA ARG A 36 15.81 9.34 -1.55
C ARG A 36 14.43 8.72 -1.76
N VAL A 37 14.39 7.49 -2.25
CA VAL A 37 13.15 6.71 -2.42
C VAL A 37 13.37 5.25 -2.04
N SER A 38 12.46 4.72 -1.23
CA SER A 38 12.27 3.29 -0.97
C SER A 38 11.21 2.73 -1.91
N LEU A 39 11.54 1.72 -2.71
CA LEU A 39 10.59 1.13 -3.67
C LEU A 39 9.58 0.19 -3.02
N TYR A 40 9.91 -0.39 -1.86
CA TYR A 40 9.12 -1.45 -1.20
C TYR A 40 8.63 -1.05 0.19
N SER A 41 8.77 0.23 0.56
CA SER A 41 8.34 0.79 1.84
C SER A 41 7.42 2.00 1.64
N ILE A 42 6.38 2.12 2.48
CA ILE A 42 5.55 3.33 2.56
C ILE A 42 5.86 4.22 3.74
N LEU A 43 6.60 3.73 4.72
CA LEU A 43 6.87 4.46 5.96
C LEU A 43 8.14 5.30 5.86
N GLU A 44 9.16 4.82 5.15
CA GLU A 44 10.45 5.49 5.02
C GLU A 44 10.73 5.87 3.58
N ASP A 45 10.82 7.17 3.31
CA ASP A 45 11.09 7.75 1.99
C ASP A 45 10.22 7.15 0.86
N PRO A 46 8.88 7.14 0.98
CA PRO A 46 8.03 6.55 -0.06
C PRO A 46 8.19 7.25 -1.40
N MET A 47 7.89 6.54 -2.49
CA MET A 47 7.75 7.17 -3.81
C MET A 47 6.61 8.20 -3.78
N THR A 48 6.84 9.37 -4.35
CA THR A 48 5.82 10.42 -4.44
C THR A 48 4.70 10.02 -5.39
N SER A 49 3.50 10.59 -5.18
CA SER A 49 2.34 10.34 -6.04
C SER A 49 1.91 11.60 -6.78
N CYS A 50 1.48 11.47 -8.03
CA CYS A 50 1.04 12.61 -8.84
C CYS A 50 -0.44 12.95 -8.63
N GLY A 51 -1.35 12.06 -9.03
CA GLY A 51 -2.81 12.26 -8.98
C GLY A 51 -3.61 11.36 -9.91
N CYS A 52 -2.95 10.62 -10.82
CA CYS A 52 -3.61 9.70 -11.75
C CYS A 52 -3.70 8.25 -11.23
N PHE A 53 -3.40 8.00 -9.96
CA PHE A 53 -3.47 6.67 -9.36
C PHE A 53 -4.91 6.11 -9.38
N GLU A 54 -5.01 4.79 -9.57
CA GLU A 54 -6.28 4.06 -9.56
C GLU A 54 -6.73 3.75 -8.13
N CYS A 55 -5.77 3.55 -7.23
CA CYS A 55 -5.96 3.22 -5.83
C CYS A 55 -5.06 4.06 -4.92
N ILE A 56 -5.47 4.22 -3.68
CA ILE A 56 -4.64 4.77 -2.59
C ILE A 56 -4.54 3.73 -1.50
N CYS A 57 -3.32 3.48 -1.04
CA CYS A 57 -3.01 2.72 0.16
C CYS A 57 -2.74 3.71 1.31
N GLY A 58 -3.30 3.45 2.48
CA GLY A 58 -3.13 4.27 3.68
C GLY A 58 -2.99 3.43 4.95
N ILE A 59 -2.11 3.81 5.86
CA ILE A 59 -1.90 3.10 7.13
C ILE A 59 -3.08 3.24 8.09
N VAL A 60 -3.32 2.18 8.86
CA VAL A 60 -4.27 2.13 9.98
C VAL A 60 -3.52 1.56 11.18
N PRO A 61 -2.90 2.42 12.00
CA PRO A 61 -2.12 1.99 13.16
C PRO A 61 -2.91 1.09 14.13
N GLU A 62 -4.19 1.42 14.37
CA GLU A 62 -5.09 0.71 15.29
C GLU A 62 -5.33 -0.76 14.90
N ALA A 63 -5.14 -1.08 13.62
CA ALA A 63 -5.32 -2.42 13.07
C ALA A 63 -4.00 -3.03 12.56
N ASN A 64 -2.86 -2.39 12.85
CA ASN A 64 -1.51 -2.79 12.44
C ASN A 64 -1.40 -3.12 10.93
N GLY A 65 -2.17 -2.40 10.10
CA GLY A 65 -2.37 -2.73 8.69
C GLY A 65 -2.57 -1.50 7.82
N VAL A 66 -3.01 -1.75 6.59
CA VAL A 66 -3.30 -0.72 5.59
C VAL A 66 -4.67 -0.95 4.96
N ILE A 67 -5.36 0.14 4.65
CA ILE A 67 -6.51 0.12 3.75
C ILE A 67 -6.06 0.33 2.31
N ILE A 68 -6.85 -0.15 1.34
CA ILE A 68 -6.73 0.25 -0.05
C ILE A 68 -8.10 0.68 -0.56
N VAL A 69 -8.19 1.87 -1.15
CA VAL A 69 -9.43 2.40 -1.73
C VAL A 69 -9.22 2.77 -3.20
N ASN A 70 -10.12 2.34 -4.09
CA ASN A 70 -10.09 2.69 -5.50
C ASN A 70 -10.88 3.97 -5.79
N ARG A 71 -10.52 4.64 -6.90
CA ARG A 71 -11.08 5.92 -7.35
C ARG A 71 -12.60 5.92 -7.49
N GLU A 72 -13.18 4.79 -7.88
CA GLU A 72 -14.62 4.64 -8.15
C GLU A 72 -15.46 4.46 -6.87
N TYR A 73 -14.83 4.12 -5.74
CA TYR A 73 -15.52 3.99 -4.46
C TYR A 73 -15.83 5.37 -3.87
N ALA A 74 -17.12 5.68 -3.73
CA ALA A 74 -17.61 6.98 -3.27
C ALA A 74 -17.84 7.07 -1.75
N GLY A 75 -17.68 5.96 -1.01
CA GLY A 75 -17.91 5.92 0.43
C GLY A 75 -16.73 6.41 1.26
N THR A 76 -16.96 6.53 2.56
CA THR A 76 -15.90 6.76 3.55
C THR A 76 -15.18 5.46 3.86
N THR A 77 -13.88 5.57 4.12
CA THR A 77 -13.01 4.45 4.51
C THR A 77 -12.83 4.40 6.04
N PRO A 78 -12.24 3.33 6.59
CA PRO A 78 -11.95 3.22 8.03
C PRO A 78 -11.06 4.32 8.63
N VAL A 79 -10.30 5.05 7.81
CA VAL A 79 -9.51 6.22 8.27
C VAL A 79 -10.33 7.52 8.30
N GLY A 80 -11.65 7.45 8.13
CA GLY A 80 -12.55 8.60 8.20
C GLY A 80 -12.52 9.51 6.97
N MET A 81 -11.89 9.07 5.88
CA MET A 81 -11.74 9.86 4.65
C MET A 81 -12.29 9.12 3.44
N THR A 82 -12.79 9.88 2.47
CA THR A 82 -13.11 9.43 1.11
C THR A 82 -11.84 9.32 0.25
N PHE A 83 -11.95 8.69 -0.93
CA PHE A 83 -10.85 8.67 -1.90
C PHE A 83 -10.36 10.08 -2.26
N GLY A 84 -11.26 11.05 -2.43
CA GLY A 84 -10.92 12.42 -2.82
C GLY A 84 -10.09 13.15 -1.76
N GLU A 85 -10.44 12.97 -0.49
CA GLU A 85 -9.69 13.52 0.64
C GLU A 85 -8.31 12.87 0.76
N LEU A 86 -8.22 11.54 0.66
CA LEU A 86 -6.94 10.83 0.62
C LEU A 86 -6.06 11.25 -0.57
N ALA A 87 -6.68 11.47 -1.74
CA ALA A 87 -5.96 11.91 -2.93
C ALA A 87 -5.32 13.28 -2.73
N SER A 88 -5.98 14.16 -1.97
CA SER A 88 -5.47 15.50 -1.64
C SER A 88 -4.24 15.45 -0.71
N MET A 89 -4.14 14.44 0.15
CA MET A 89 -3.01 14.25 1.06
C MET A 89 -1.83 13.50 0.42
N THR A 90 -2.12 12.64 -0.56
CA THR A 90 -1.13 11.75 -1.17
C THR A 90 -0.52 12.32 -2.45
N GLY A 91 -1.30 13.09 -3.22
CA GLY A 91 -0.90 13.63 -4.52
C GLY A 91 0.07 14.83 -4.44
N GLY A 92 0.38 15.41 -5.61
CA GLY A 92 1.15 16.65 -5.70
C GLY A 92 2.67 16.48 -5.68
N GLY A 93 3.18 15.25 -5.76
CA GLY A 93 4.63 15.00 -5.82
C GLY A 93 5.35 15.16 -4.49
N VAL A 94 4.62 15.04 -3.37
CA VAL A 94 5.17 15.10 -2.00
C VAL A 94 5.44 13.68 -1.49
N GLN A 95 6.46 13.51 -0.66
CA GLN A 95 6.66 12.27 0.09
C GLN A 95 5.75 12.27 1.32
N THR A 96 4.78 11.37 1.33
CA THR A 96 3.78 11.27 2.40
C THR A 96 3.92 9.92 3.10
N PRO A 97 4.76 9.80 4.15
CA PRO A 97 4.89 8.57 4.93
C PRO A 97 3.53 8.02 5.37
N GLY A 98 3.32 6.72 5.14
CA GLY A 98 2.08 6.02 5.44
C GLY A 98 1.01 6.07 4.35
N PHE A 99 1.22 6.83 3.27
CA PHE A 99 0.26 6.92 2.15
C PHE A 99 0.95 6.77 0.80
N MET A 100 0.35 6.01 -0.11
CA MET A 100 0.84 5.91 -1.49
C MET A 100 -0.29 5.73 -2.51
N GLY A 101 -0.18 6.40 -3.65
CA GLY A 101 -1.01 6.14 -4.82
C GLY A 101 -0.41 5.03 -5.68
N HIS A 102 -1.22 4.10 -6.17
CA HIS A 102 -0.76 3.01 -7.03
C HIS A 102 -1.84 2.54 -8.01
N GLY A 103 -1.44 1.65 -8.94
CA GLY A 103 -2.38 0.95 -9.83
C GLY A 103 -2.94 -0.32 -9.18
N ARG A 104 -4.10 -0.79 -9.65
CA ARG A 104 -4.78 -1.99 -9.16
C ARG A 104 -3.90 -3.24 -9.28
N HIS A 105 -3.14 -3.36 -10.37
CA HIS A 105 -2.25 -4.50 -10.62
C HIS A 105 -1.07 -4.60 -9.66
N PHE A 106 -0.75 -3.54 -8.90
CA PHE A 106 0.32 -3.58 -7.92
C PHE A 106 -0.08 -4.26 -6.61
N ILE A 107 -1.38 -4.34 -6.30
CA ILE A 107 -1.90 -4.94 -5.05
C ILE A 107 -1.38 -6.38 -4.84
N PRO A 108 -1.53 -7.32 -5.80
CA PRO A 108 -1.03 -8.69 -5.63
C PRO A 108 0.47 -8.83 -5.95
N SER A 109 1.26 -7.77 -5.93
CA SER A 109 2.69 -7.88 -6.19
C SER A 109 3.43 -8.49 -4.99
N ARG A 110 4.37 -9.40 -5.24
CA ARG A 110 5.33 -9.88 -4.21
C ARG A 110 6.19 -8.75 -3.61
N LYS A 111 6.23 -7.60 -4.27
CA LYS A 111 6.97 -6.40 -3.84
C LYS A 111 6.08 -5.29 -3.28
N PHE A 112 4.75 -5.48 -3.27
CA PHE A 112 3.84 -4.58 -2.58
C PHE A 112 4.19 -4.59 -1.09
N LEU A 113 4.55 -3.42 -0.52
CA LEU A 113 4.89 -3.23 0.90
C LEU A 113 5.81 -4.32 1.50
N ALA A 114 6.74 -4.86 0.70
CA ALA A 114 7.52 -6.01 1.13
C ALA A 114 8.40 -5.67 2.36
N ALA A 115 8.74 -4.39 2.57
CA ALA A 115 9.46 -3.96 3.76
C ALA A 115 8.59 -4.01 5.03
N GLU A 116 7.29 -3.72 4.92
CA GLU A 116 6.31 -3.70 6.01
C GLU A 116 5.64 -5.06 6.26
N GLY A 117 5.87 -6.04 5.39
CA GLY A 117 5.29 -7.37 5.51
C GLY A 117 4.20 -7.69 4.50
N GLY A 118 4.09 -6.88 3.45
CA GLY A 118 3.45 -7.24 2.19
C GLY A 118 1.93 -7.25 2.20
N VAL A 119 1.36 -8.10 1.34
CA VAL A 119 -0.11 -8.19 1.20
C VAL A 119 -0.82 -8.59 2.49
N ALA A 120 -0.13 -9.27 3.41
CA ALA A 120 -0.64 -9.63 4.74
C ALA A 120 -1.01 -8.40 5.60
N ARG A 121 -0.58 -7.18 5.23
CA ARG A 121 -0.97 -5.93 5.87
C ARG A 121 -2.30 -5.37 5.38
N ILE A 122 -2.86 -5.86 4.29
CA ILE A 122 -4.11 -5.32 3.73
C ILE A 122 -5.29 -5.78 4.59
N ILE A 123 -5.94 -4.85 5.27
CA ILE A 123 -7.03 -5.17 6.22
C ILE A 123 -8.42 -4.76 5.73
N TRP A 124 -8.48 -3.86 4.75
CA TRP A 124 -9.74 -3.34 4.23
C TRP A 124 -9.61 -2.93 2.76
N MET A 125 -10.58 -3.35 1.95
CA MET A 125 -10.72 -2.94 0.55
C MET A 125 -12.20 -2.86 0.17
N PRO A 126 -12.61 -1.94 -0.73
CA PRO A 126 -13.95 -2.00 -1.30
C PRO A 126 -14.21 -3.36 -1.95
N LYS A 127 -15.44 -3.86 -1.83
CA LYS A 127 -15.81 -5.20 -2.30
C LYS A 127 -15.53 -5.39 -3.78
N GLU A 128 -15.83 -4.39 -4.61
CA GLU A 128 -15.53 -4.43 -6.05
C GLU A 128 -14.03 -4.63 -6.32
N LEU A 129 -13.18 -3.87 -5.62
CA LEU A 129 -11.72 -3.97 -5.76
C LEU A 129 -11.23 -5.33 -5.29
N LYS A 130 -11.72 -5.79 -4.14
CA LYS A 130 -11.38 -7.09 -3.56
C LYS A 130 -11.74 -8.23 -4.52
N ASP A 131 -12.97 -8.24 -5.03
CA ASP A 131 -13.44 -9.25 -5.98
C ASP A 131 -12.61 -9.23 -7.27
N ALA A 132 -12.19 -8.04 -7.75
CA ALA A 132 -11.38 -7.89 -8.95
C ALA A 132 -9.93 -8.41 -8.82
N VAL A 133 -9.36 -8.46 -7.60
CA VAL A 133 -7.97 -8.90 -7.37
C VAL A 133 -7.85 -10.21 -6.58
N ALA A 134 -8.96 -10.77 -6.10
CA ALA A 134 -8.99 -11.90 -5.16
C ALA A 134 -8.17 -13.10 -5.62
N GLU A 135 -8.30 -13.52 -6.88
CA GLU A 135 -7.58 -14.67 -7.43
C GLU A 135 -6.05 -14.50 -7.28
N ARG A 136 -5.51 -13.41 -7.82
CA ARG A 136 -4.07 -13.13 -7.78
C ARG A 136 -3.57 -12.79 -6.38
N LEU A 137 -4.42 -12.18 -5.56
CA LEU A 137 -4.10 -11.85 -4.18
C LEU A 137 -3.99 -13.12 -3.33
N ASN A 138 -4.91 -14.06 -3.50
CA ASN A 138 -4.87 -15.37 -2.82
C ASN A 138 -3.66 -16.20 -3.28
N GLU A 139 -3.32 -16.21 -4.58
CA GLU A 139 -2.10 -16.84 -5.08
C GLU A 139 -0.84 -16.28 -4.38
N THR A 140 -0.76 -14.95 -4.28
CA THR A 140 0.37 -14.27 -3.66
C THR A 140 0.44 -14.55 -2.15
N ALA A 141 -0.70 -14.52 -1.47
CA ALA A 141 -0.77 -14.80 -0.03
C ALA A 141 -0.43 -16.27 0.28
N ARG A 142 -0.86 -17.20 -0.56
CA ARG A 142 -0.51 -18.62 -0.47
C ARG A 142 0.99 -18.81 -0.64
N GLU A 143 1.60 -18.18 -1.64
CA GLU A 143 3.03 -18.29 -1.91
C GLU A 143 3.88 -17.73 -0.76
N LEU A 144 3.52 -16.56 -0.24
CA LEU A 144 4.34 -15.84 0.73
C LEU A 144 4.07 -16.24 2.19
N TYR A 145 2.84 -16.62 2.52
CA TYR A 145 2.40 -16.85 3.90
C TYR A 145 1.65 -18.16 4.11
N GLY A 146 1.41 -18.95 3.05
CA GLY A 146 0.67 -20.22 3.15
C GLY A 146 -0.83 -20.06 3.42
N ILE A 147 -1.42 -18.90 3.11
CA ILE A 147 -2.84 -18.60 3.34
C ILE A 147 -3.62 -18.71 2.02
N ASP A 148 -4.50 -19.70 1.91
CA ASP A 148 -5.24 -19.97 0.67
C ASP A 148 -6.37 -18.95 0.39
N ASN A 149 -7.13 -18.54 1.42
CA ASN A 149 -8.31 -17.67 1.27
C ASN A 149 -8.10 -16.30 1.93
N PHE A 150 -6.94 -15.68 1.69
CA PHE A 150 -6.57 -14.41 2.33
C PHE A 150 -7.57 -13.29 2.04
N ALA A 151 -8.13 -13.20 0.83
CA ALA A 151 -9.13 -12.20 0.48
C ALA A 151 -10.36 -12.22 1.42
N ASP A 152 -10.78 -13.40 1.90
CA ASP A 152 -11.93 -13.52 2.83
C ASP A 152 -11.63 -13.02 4.25
N MET A 153 -10.36 -12.78 4.56
CA MET A 153 -9.90 -12.20 5.82
C MET A 153 -9.89 -10.67 5.79
N ILE A 154 -10.02 -10.07 4.61
CA ILE A 154 -9.99 -8.61 4.40
C ILE A 154 -11.40 -8.04 4.49
N CYS A 155 -11.59 -7.05 5.37
CA CYS A 155 -12.86 -6.37 5.55
C CYS A 155 -13.24 -5.53 4.32
N ASP A 156 -14.52 -5.22 4.16
CA ASP A 156 -15.04 -4.37 3.10
C ASP A 156 -16.23 -3.54 3.60
N GLU A 157 -16.73 -2.63 2.76
CA GLU A 157 -17.84 -1.73 3.08
C GLU A 157 -19.17 -2.44 3.36
N THR A 158 -19.32 -3.70 2.97
CA THR A 158 -20.53 -4.49 3.24
C THR A 158 -20.53 -5.11 4.63
N ILE A 159 -19.38 -5.03 5.33
CA ILE A 159 -19.16 -5.54 6.68
C ILE A 159 -19.03 -4.39 7.67
N ALA A 160 -18.05 -3.50 7.47
CA ALA A 160 -17.78 -2.38 8.37
C ALA A 160 -16.97 -1.27 7.68
N THR A 161 -17.19 -0.02 8.13
CA THR A 161 -16.47 1.17 7.66
C THR A 161 -15.88 2.01 8.77
N ASP A 162 -16.12 1.69 10.04
CA ASP A 162 -15.45 2.26 11.21
C ASP A 162 -14.29 1.37 11.69
N VAL A 163 -13.23 1.98 12.21
CA VAL A 163 -12.00 1.26 12.56
C VAL A 163 -12.20 0.20 13.65
N GLU A 164 -13.09 0.46 14.62
CA GLU A 164 -13.36 -0.44 15.74
C GLU A 164 -14.04 -1.73 15.26
N ALA A 165 -15.10 -1.61 14.45
CA ALA A 165 -15.76 -2.76 13.86
C ALA A 165 -14.85 -3.53 12.88
N VAL A 166 -13.97 -2.82 12.15
CA VAL A 166 -12.96 -3.45 11.30
C VAL A 166 -12.00 -4.30 12.15
N VAL A 167 -11.43 -3.76 13.25
CA VAL A 167 -10.54 -4.52 14.14
C VAL A 167 -11.24 -5.77 14.71
N ASN A 168 -12.52 -5.64 15.11
CA ASN A 168 -13.31 -6.77 15.59
C ASN A 168 -13.47 -7.87 14.52
N PHE A 169 -13.75 -7.49 13.27
CA PHE A 169 -13.81 -8.44 12.15
C PHE A 169 -12.46 -9.13 11.92
N LEU A 170 -11.36 -8.37 11.90
CA LEU A 170 -10.01 -8.91 11.71
C LEU A 170 -9.65 -9.92 12.80
N ALA A 171 -9.98 -9.62 14.06
CA ALA A 171 -9.76 -10.53 15.18
C ALA A 171 -10.57 -11.82 15.03
N ALA A 172 -11.85 -11.73 14.65
CA ALA A 172 -12.71 -12.89 14.41
C ALA A 172 -12.22 -13.75 13.23
N LYS A 173 -11.54 -13.14 12.25
CA LYS A 173 -10.92 -13.83 11.11
C LYS A 173 -9.50 -14.32 11.39
N HIS A 174 -8.92 -14.03 12.56
CA HIS A 174 -7.50 -14.28 12.86
C HIS A 174 -6.58 -13.66 11.80
N HIS A 175 -6.83 -12.40 11.43
CA HIS A 175 -6.08 -11.72 10.39
C HIS A 175 -4.59 -11.59 10.78
N PRO A 176 -3.64 -11.97 9.89
CA PRO A 176 -2.22 -12.05 10.24
C PRO A 176 -1.64 -10.70 10.68
N ALA A 177 -2.11 -9.58 10.12
CA ALA A 177 -1.65 -8.24 10.49
C ALA A 177 -1.67 -7.97 12.02
N LEU A 178 -2.63 -8.53 12.75
CA LEU A 178 -2.77 -8.28 14.19
C LEU A 178 -1.66 -8.94 15.03
N GLU A 179 -0.99 -9.95 14.48
CA GLU A 179 0.08 -10.70 15.16
C GLU A 179 1.49 -10.35 14.66
N MET A 180 1.57 -9.56 13.59
CA MET A 180 2.85 -9.09 13.03
C MET A 180 3.46 -7.97 13.90
N ASP A 181 4.75 -7.72 13.72
CA ASP A 181 5.42 -6.58 14.35
C ASP A 181 4.65 -5.26 14.09
N PRO A 182 4.60 -4.32 15.04
CA PRO A 182 3.98 -3.02 14.83
C PRO A 182 4.53 -2.29 13.60
N LEU A 183 3.66 -1.67 12.81
CA LEU A 183 4.05 -0.80 11.69
C LEU A 183 4.72 0.50 12.19
N VAL A 184 4.34 0.99 13.37
CA VAL A 184 4.82 2.23 13.99
C VAL A 184 5.08 2.05 15.48
#